data_AF-A9KNC6-F1
#
_entry.id   AF-A9KNC6-F1
#
_cell.length_a   1.000
_cell.length_b   1.000
_cell.length_c   1.000
_cell.angle_alpha   90.00
_cell.angle_beta   90.00
_cell.angle_gamma   90.00
#
_symmetry.space_group_name_H-M   'P 1'
#
loop_
_entity.id
_entity.type
_entity.pdbx_description
1 polymer ?
#
loop_
_entity_poly.entity_id
_entity_poly.type
_entity_poly.pdbx_seq_one_letter_code
_entity_poly.pdbx_strand_id
1 'polypeptide(L)'
;MSTPQIILLIVGLAFIFLSFLLVERPKAGKGQSSSLGDNLNYELSEEEKNKIRRQVQAVIEQEMSDRIFDAEDKLNQLSNEKIMAVNEFSTGVLEKIEINNSEVVFLFQMLNEKEEELKSTFSKMETVRKDVKELLDKLSILMAERDKITTVTTNSEEHFESAEEKLKALEEAESMDFVHMEKSAKKSERTDTNLLVKKHKDEIINLYKKQYSIRDISKQLGLGQGEVKLVLDLYAN
;
A
#
# COMPACT_ATOMS: atom_id res chain seq x y z
N MET A 1 92.64 61.88 23.66
CA MET A 1 92.06 61.72 22.31
C MET A 1 92.82 62.66 21.39
N SER A 2 93.65 62.13 20.50
CA SER A 2 94.50 62.95 19.63
C SER A 2 93.62 63.66 18.61
N THR A 3 93.91 64.92 18.28
CA THR A 3 93.24 65.71 17.24
C THR A 3 92.95 64.93 15.93
N PRO A 4 93.85 64.07 15.39
CA PRO A 4 93.52 63.26 14.21
C PRO A 4 92.42 62.21 14.44
N GLN A 5 92.25 61.69 15.65
CA GLN A 5 91.23 60.68 15.98
C GLN A 5 89.82 61.29 15.97
N ILE A 6 89.67 62.52 16.47
CA ILE A 6 88.39 63.25 16.44
C ILE A 6 87.98 63.55 14.98
N ILE A 7 88.92 63.97 14.13
CA ILE A 7 88.65 64.25 12.72
C ILE A 7 88.20 62.98 11.99
N LEU A 8 88.86 61.85 12.23
CA LEU A 8 88.48 60.57 11.62
C LEU A 8 87.08 60.09 12.05
N LEU A 9 86.71 60.34 13.31
CA LEU A 9 85.39 59.97 13.85
C LEU A 9 84.27 60.80 13.22
N ILE A 10 84.48 62.11 13.04
CA ILE A 10 83.50 63.01 12.40
C ILE A 10 83.32 62.64 10.93
N VAL A 11 84.40 62.32 10.21
CA VAL A 11 84.34 61.89 8.81
C VAL A 11 83.63 60.54 8.69
N GLY A 12 83.89 59.58 9.59
CA GLY A 12 83.18 58.31 9.63
C GLY A 12 81.67 58.48 9.87
N LEU A 13 81.29 59.37 10.79
CA LEU A 13 79.90 59.71 11.07
C LEU A 13 79.24 60.39 9.86
N ALA A 14 79.95 61.31 9.20
CA ALA A 14 79.47 61.95 7.97
C ALA A 14 79.26 60.93 6.83
N PHE A 15 80.14 59.94 6.66
CA PHE A 15 79.95 58.86 5.68
C PHE A 15 78.74 57.98 6.00
N ILE A 16 78.44 57.71 7.27
CA ILE A 16 77.23 56.97 7.67
C ILE A 16 75.97 57.75 7.28
N PHE A 17 75.91 59.05 7.59
CA PHE A 17 74.79 59.90 7.19
C PHE A 17 74.68 60.03 5.66
N LEU A 18 75.80 60.12 4.95
CA LEU A 18 75.83 60.15 3.49
C LEU A 18 75.37 58.81 2.89
N SER A 19 75.67 57.69 3.55
CA SER A 19 75.16 56.36 3.18
C SER A 19 73.65 56.25 3.36
N PHE A 20 73.10 56.83 4.43
CA PHE A 20 71.64 56.94 4.59
C PHE A 20 71.01 57.77 3.47
N LEU A 21 71.61 58.92 3.13
CA LEU A 21 71.12 59.78 2.06
C LEU A 21 71.22 59.14 0.66
N LEU A 22 72.21 58.26 0.44
CA LEU A 22 72.40 57.58 -0.85
C LEU A 22 71.47 56.37 -1.03
N VAL A 23 71.07 55.72 0.07
CA VAL A 23 70.11 54.60 0.08
C VAL A 23 68.69 55.08 -0.26
N GLU A 24 68.37 56.34 0.02
CA GLU A 24 67.02 56.90 -0.14
C GLU A 24 66.76 57.60 -1.49
N ARG A 25 67.52 57.23 -2.54
CA ARG A 25 67.17 57.62 -3.91
C ARG A 25 66.26 56.57 -4.56
N PRO A 26 65.00 56.89 -4.92
CA PRO A 26 64.19 55.98 -5.72
C PRO A 26 64.85 55.83 -7.09
N LYS A 27 65.36 54.63 -7.37
CA LYS A 27 65.69 54.21 -8.73
C LYS A 27 64.41 54.27 -9.55
N ALA A 28 64.33 55.24 -10.46
CA ALA A 28 63.44 55.15 -11.61
C ALA A 28 63.87 53.93 -12.43
N GLY A 29 63.20 52.81 -12.23
CA GLY A 29 63.52 51.55 -12.90
C GLY A 29 62.87 50.36 -12.22
N LYS A 30 61.66 50.03 -12.69
CA LYS A 30 60.94 48.74 -12.60
C LYS A 30 61.59 47.67 -11.71
N GLY A 31 60.94 47.32 -10.61
CA GLY A 31 61.22 46.08 -9.89
C GLY A 31 60.94 46.14 -8.39
N GLN A 32 59.67 45.95 -8.03
CA GLN A 32 59.17 45.24 -6.84
C GLN A 32 60.10 45.12 -5.61
N SER A 33 59.84 45.90 -4.55
CA SER A 33 59.61 45.38 -3.18
C SER A 33 59.40 46.50 -2.14
N SER A 34 58.24 46.45 -1.49
CA SER A 34 57.91 46.90 -0.13
C SER A 34 58.27 48.33 0.31
N SER A 35 57.28 49.22 0.32
CA SER A 35 57.17 50.27 1.33
C SER A 35 55.95 49.98 2.20
N LEU A 36 56.23 49.61 3.46
CA LEU A 36 55.28 49.50 4.55
C LEU A 36 55.03 50.92 5.07
N GLY A 37 53.76 51.32 5.14
CA GLY A 37 53.37 52.55 5.83
C GLY A 37 52.86 53.64 4.90
N ASP A 38 51.72 53.38 4.26
CA ASP A 38 50.73 54.43 4.08
C ASP A 38 49.34 53.80 4.30
N ASN A 39 48.49 54.49 5.05
CA ASN A 39 47.07 54.18 5.15
C ASN A 39 46.44 54.47 3.79
N LEU A 40 46.62 53.58 2.82
CA LEU A 40 45.85 53.59 1.59
C LEU A 40 44.46 53.05 1.93
N ASN A 41 43.48 53.96 2.01
CA ASN A 41 42.16 53.63 1.51
C ASN A 41 42.34 53.22 0.05
N TYR A 42 42.59 51.93 -0.18
CA TYR A 42 42.58 51.32 -1.50
C TYR A 42 41.11 51.27 -1.94
N GLU A 43 40.61 52.42 -2.39
CA GLU A 43 39.33 52.48 -3.05
C GLU A 43 39.54 51.82 -4.42
N LEU A 44 39.06 50.57 -4.54
CA LEU A 44 39.11 49.79 -5.78
C LEU A 44 38.68 50.69 -6.95
N SER A 45 39.48 50.74 -8.00
CA SER A 45 39.12 51.49 -9.21
C SER A 45 37.81 50.91 -9.78
N GLU A 46 36.97 51.74 -10.39
CA GLU A 46 35.70 51.29 -11.00
C GLU A 46 35.92 50.17 -12.03
N GLU A 47 37.08 50.13 -12.69
CA GLU A 47 37.47 49.03 -13.58
C GLU A 47 37.72 47.71 -12.83
N GLU A 48 38.36 47.76 -11.66
CA GLU A 48 38.62 46.58 -10.82
C GLU A 48 37.32 46.07 -10.19
N LYS A 49 36.46 46.97 -9.71
CA LYS A 49 35.11 46.63 -9.24
C LYS A 49 34.31 45.93 -10.34
N ASN A 50 34.37 46.42 -11.58
CA ASN A 50 33.69 45.80 -12.72
C ASN A 50 34.27 44.44 -13.09
N LYS A 51 35.59 44.27 -13.00
CA LYS A 51 36.25 42.97 -13.25
C LYS A 51 35.87 41.94 -12.19
N ILE A 52 35.85 42.33 -10.92
CA ILE A 52 35.39 41.48 -9.80
C ILE A 52 33.91 41.13 -10.00
N ARG A 53 33.05 42.10 -10.32
CA ARG A 53 31.63 41.84 -10.61
C ARG A 53 31.44 40.82 -11.72
N ARG A 54 32.22 40.91 -12.82
CA ARG A 54 32.17 39.94 -13.91
C ARG A 54 32.65 38.55 -13.49
N GLN A 55 33.72 38.47 -12.70
CA GLN A 55 34.21 37.19 -12.18
C GLN A 55 33.20 36.55 -11.23
N VAL A 56 32.61 37.34 -10.32
CA VAL A 56 31.55 36.88 -9.42
C VAL A 56 30.33 36.42 -10.22
N GLN A 57 29.90 37.19 -11.21
CA GLN A 57 28.79 36.79 -12.08
C GLN A 57 29.11 35.50 -12.83
N ALA A 58 30.30 35.35 -13.39
CA ALA A 58 30.69 34.13 -14.11
C ALA A 58 30.73 32.89 -13.21
N VAL A 59 31.25 33.03 -11.98
CA VAL A 59 31.24 31.93 -10.99
C VAL A 59 29.82 31.58 -10.57
N ILE A 60 28.97 32.59 -10.34
CA ILE A 60 27.55 32.36 -10.03
C ILE A 60 26.85 31.66 -11.19
N GLU A 61 27.05 32.12 -12.43
CA GLU A 61 26.43 31.54 -13.63
C GLU A 61 26.82 30.07 -13.79
N GLN A 62 28.12 29.77 -13.60
CA GLN A 62 28.64 28.41 -13.69
C GLN A 62 28.06 27.52 -12.58
N GLU A 63 28.13 27.94 -11.33
CA GLU A 63 27.62 27.14 -10.22
C GLU A 63 26.09 26.99 -10.28
N MET A 64 25.37 28.01 -10.74
CA MET A 64 23.93 27.94 -10.95
C MET A 64 23.57 26.95 -12.06
N SER A 65 24.33 26.96 -13.16
CA SER A 65 24.18 25.98 -14.24
C SER A 65 24.39 24.55 -13.75
N ASP A 66 25.44 24.30 -12.96
CA ASP A 66 25.72 22.99 -12.38
C ASP A 66 24.58 22.54 -11.45
N ARG A 67 24.04 23.45 -10.61
CA ARG A 67 22.91 23.15 -9.72
C ARG A 67 21.61 22.90 -10.46
N ILE A 68 21.36 23.62 -11.56
CA ILE A 68 20.19 23.37 -12.42
C ILE A 68 20.29 21.97 -13.04
N PHE A 69 21.47 21.59 -13.53
CA PHE A 69 21.70 20.27 -14.09
C PHE A 69 21.48 19.16 -13.05
N ASP A 70 22.06 19.30 -11.84
CA ASP A 70 21.82 18.37 -10.73
C ASP A 70 20.34 18.27 -10.35
N ALA A 71 19.63 19.41 -10.35
CA ALA A 71 18.22 19.48 -10.04
C ALA A 71 17.36 18.82 -11.11
N GLU A 72 17.69 19.03 -12.39
CA GLU A 72 17.01 18.44 -13.52
C GLU A 72 17.20 16.92 -13.55
N ASP A 73 18.41 16.41 -13.28
CA ASP A 73 18.68 14.98 -13.17
C ASP A 73 17.88 14.34 -12.02
N LYS A 74 17.89 14.96 -10.83
CA LYS A 74 17.08 14.50 -9.69
C LYS A 74 15.58 14.57 -9.97
N LEU A 75 15.10 15.61 -10.66
CA LEU A 75 13.70 15.72 -11.05
C LEU A 75 13.33 14.66 -12.07
N ASN A 76 14.20 14.36 -13.03
CA ASN A 76 13.99 13.29 -14.00
C ASN A 76 13.94 11.92 -13.30
N GLN A 77 14.85 11.67 -12.36
CA GLN A 77 14.83 10.46 -11.55
C GLN A 77 13.54 10.33 -10.75
N LEU A 78 13.15 11.39 -10.02
CA LEU A 78 11.90 11.42 -9.24
C LEU A 78 10.67 11.28 -10.13
N SER A 79 10.67 11.93 -11.31
CA SER A 79 9.58 11.83 -12.28
C SER A 79 9.40 10.40 -12.76
N ASN A 80 10.50 9.73 -13.14
CA ASN A 80 10.47 8.33 -13.54
C ASN A 80 9.98 7.41 -12.43
N GLU A 81 10.45 7.61 -11.19
CA GLU A 81 9.97 6.85 -10.02
C GLU A 81 8.47 7.07 -9.78
N LYS A 82 7.99 8.32 -9.88
CA LYS A 82 6.56 8.65 -9.73
C LYS A 82 5.72 8.07 -10.87
N ILE A 83 6.20 8.10 -12.10
CA ILE A 83 5.51 7.46 -13.24
C ILE A 83 5.41 5.96 -12.98
N MET A 84 6.47 5.31 -12.51
CA MET A 84 6.44 3.88 -12.18
C MET A 84 5.45 3.57 -11.07
N ALA A 85 5.48 4.32 -9.96
CA ALA A 85 4.57 4.13 -8.83
C ALA A 85 3.10 4.39 -9.21
N VAL A 86 2.85 5.42 -10.01
CA VAL A 86 1.50 5.72 -10.54
C VAL A 86 1.05 4.62 -11.47
N ASN A 87 1.92 4.11 -12.34
CA ASN A 87 1.59 3.03 -13.24
C ASN A 87 1.24 1.75 -12.46
N GLU A 88 2.06 1.37 -11.47
CA GLU A 88 1.80 0.21 -10.61
C GLU A 88 0.47 0.34 -9.85
N PHE A 89 0.21 1.50 -9.25
CA PHE A 89 -1.07 1.78 -8.59
C PHE A 89 -2.24 1.74 -9.57
N SER A 90 -2.08 2.34 -10.74
CA SER A 90 -3.12 2.40 -11.77
C SER A 90 -3.45 1.00 -12.28
N THR A 91 -2.45 0.16 -12.57
CA THR A 91 -2.66 -1.24 -12.96
C THR A 91 -3.42 -2.01 -11.89
N GLY A 92 -3.04 -1.89 -10.61
CA GLY A 92 -3.76 -2.57 -9.52
C GLY A 92 -5.20 -2.08 -9.33
N VAL A 93 -5.47 -0.79 -9.55
CA VAL A 93 -6.85 -0.26 -9.53
C VAL A 93 -7.63 -0.74 -10.75
N LEU A 94 -7.03 -0.73 -11.94
CA LEU A 94 -7.67 -1.13 -13.18
C LEU A 94 -8.05 -2.61 -13.15
N GLU A 95 -7.18 -3.47 -12.64
CA GLU A 95 -7.44 -4.89 -12.42
C GLU A 95 -8.64 -5.10 -11.47
N LYS A 96 -8.67 -4.38 -10.34
CA LYS A 96 -9.82 -4.45 -9.41
C LYS A 96 -11.11 -3.95 -10.04
N ILE A 97 -11.04 -2.91 -10.88
CA ILE A 97 -12.21 -2.42 -11.62
C ILE A 97 -12.68 -3.47 -12.62
N GLU A 98 -11.76 -4.13 -13.32
CA GLU A 98 -12.07 -5.20 -14.26
C GLU A 98 -12.71 -6.39 -13.56
N ILE A 99 -12.15 -6.86 -12.44
CA ILE A 99 -12.73 -7.94 -11.62
C ILE A 99 -14.14 -7.55 -11.16
N ASN A 100 -14.30 -6.38 -10.55
CA ASN A 100 -15.59 -5.94 -10.02
C ASN A 100 -16.62 -5.76 -11.15
N ASN A 101 -16.21 -5.22 -12.29
CA ASN A 101 -17.07 -5.11 -13.47
C ASN A 101 -17.49 -6.51 -13.99
N SER A 102 -16.55 -7.45 -14.08
CA SER A 102 -16.83 -8.82 -14.49
C SER A 102 -17.78 -9.53 -13.53
N GLU A 103 -17.63 -9.31 -12.23
CA GLU A 103 -18.51 -9.86 -11.20
C GLU A 103 -19.92 -9.28 -11.31
N VAL A 104 -20.05 -7.96 -11.53
CA VAL A 104 -21.36 -7.32 -11.75
C VAL A 104 -22.04 -7.87 -13.02
N VAL A 105 -21.29 -8.03 -14.11
CA VAL A 105 -21.82 -8.62 -15.35
C VAL A 105 -22.23 -10.07 -15.12
N PHE A 106 -21.42 -10.84 -14.39
CA PHE A 106 -21.73 -12.21 -14.04
C PHE A 106 -22.98 -12.32 -13.15
N LEU A 107 -23.10 -11.48 -12.12
CA LEU A 107 -24.29 -11.41 -11.28
C LEU A 107 -25.54 -11.06 -12.11
N PHE A 108 -25.41 -10.16 -13.09
CA PHE A 108 -26.50 -9.85 -14.01
C PHE A 108 -26.87 -11.06 -14.88
N GLN A 109 -25.88 -11.81 -15.38
CA GLN A 109 -26.12 -13.04 -16.15
C GLN A 109 -26.79 -14.12 -15.28
N MET A 110 -26.27 -14.38 -14.08
CA MET A 110 -26.87 -15.34 -13.15
C MET A 110 -28.27 -14.93 -12.72
N LEU A 111 -28.52 -13.63 -12.52
CA LEU A 111 -29.85 -13.13 -12.16
C LEU A 111 -30.85 -13.42 -13.29
N ASN A 112 -30.46 -13.13 -14.54
CA ASN A 112 -31.30 -13.43 -15.70
C ASN A 112 -31.51 -14.94 -15.88
N GLU A 113 -30.47 -15.75 -15.71
CA GLU A 113 -30.56 -17.21 -15.77
C GLU A 113 -31.48 -17.75 -14.66
N LYS A 114 -31.38 -17.21 -13.44
CA LYS A 114 -32.26 -17.58 -12.32
C LYS A 114 -33.70 -17.16 -12.55
N GLU A 115 -33.94 -16.00 -13.15
CA GLU A 115 -35.28 -15.57 -13.56
C GLU A 115 -35.87 -16.55 -14.59
N GLU A 116 -35.08 -16.95 -15.59
CA GLU A 116 -35.49 -17.93 -16.60
C GLU A 116 -35.76 -19.32 -16.00
N GLU A 117 -34.88 -19.79 -15.12
CA GLU A 117 -35.06 -21.03 -14.36
C GLU A 117 -36.34 -21.00 -13.51
N LEU A 118 -36.58 -19.90 -12.77
CA LEU A 118 -37.79 -19.68 -11.98
C LEU A 118 -39.04 -19.71 -12.85
N LYS A 119 -39.00 -19.03 -14.00
CA LYS A 119 -40.11 -19.02 -14.96
C LYS A 119 -40.39 -20.42 -15.50
N SER A 120 -39.36 -21.17 -15.87
CA SER A 120 -39.52 -22.54 -16.36
C SER A 120 -40.06 -23.48 -15.28
N THR A 121 -39.61 -23.31 -14.03
CA THR A 121 -40.05 -24.09 -12.87
C THR A 121 -41.50 -23.75 -12.53
N PHE A 122 -41.86 -22.46 -12.58
CA PHE A 122 -43.23 -22.00 -12.40
C PHE A 122 -44.16 -22.58 -13.47
N SER A 123 -43.74 -22.59 -14.74
CA SER A 123 -44.50 -23.24 -15.81
C SER A 123 -44.67 -24.74 -15.59
N LYS A 124 -43.59 -25.46 -15.21
CA LYS A 124 -43.67 -26.89 -14.87
C LYS A 124 -44.59 -27.14 -13.67
N MET A 125 -44.49 -26.32 -12.63
CA MET A 125 -45.35 -26.41 -11.44
C MET A 125 -46.82 -26.14 -11.76
N GLU A 126 -47.10 -25.20 -12.67
CA GLU A 126 -48.46 -24.96 -13.17
C GLU A 126 -49.01 -26.18 -13.91
N THR A 127 -48.20 -26.85 -14.75
CA THR A 127 -48.63 -28.10 -15.42
C THR A 127 -48.91 -29.22 -14.42
N VAL A 128 -48.01 -29.45 -13.45
CA VAL A 128 -48.22 -30.45 -12.40
C VAL A 128 -49.47 -30.14 -11.58
N ARG A 129 -49.72 -28.87 -11.26
CA ARG A 129 -50.94 -28.46 -10.54
C ARG A 129 -52.21 -28.76 -11.34
N LYS A 130 -52.18 -28.56 -12.67
CA LYS A 130 -53.29 -28.92 -13.56
C LYS A 130 -53.49 -30.43 -13.59
N ASP A 131 -52.42 -31.20 -13.74
CA ASP A 131 -52.49 -32.67 -13.76
C ASP A 131 -53.01 -33.23 -12.44
N VAL A 132 -52.54 -32.72 -11.29
CA VAL A 132 -53.04 -33.13 -9.97
C VAL A 132 -54.52 -32.79 -9.82
N LYS A 133 -54.96 -31.60 -10.25
CA LYS A 133 -56.39 -31.25 -10.25
C LYS A 133 -57.21 -32.19 -11.14
N GLU A 134 -56.74 -32.48 -12.35
CA GLU A 134 -57.43 -33.38 -13.27
C GLU A 134 -57.52 -34.80 -12.70
N LEU A 135 -56.46 -35.29 -12.05
CA LEU A 135 -56.49 -36.57 -11.35
C LEU A 135 -57.46 -36.55 -10.17
N LEU A 136 -57.51 -35.48 -9.38
CA LEU A 136 -58.44 -35.33 -8.26
C LEU A 136 -59.90 -35.30 -8.73
N ASP A 137 -60.17 -34.59 -9.83
CA ASP A 137 -61.48 -34.55 -10.47
C ASP A 137 -61.87 -35.95 -10.98
N LYS A 138 -60.98 -36.65 -11.70
CA LYS A 138 -61.22 -38.04 -12.13
C LYS A 138 -61.44 -39.00 -10.97
N LEU A 139 -60.66 -38.86 -9.89
CA LEU A 139 -60.79 -39.69 -8.70
C LEU A 139 -62.14 -39.44 -8.00
N SER A 140 -62.56 -38.18 -7.92
CA SER A 140 -63.86 -37.81 -7.34
C SER A 140 -65.03 -38.37 -8.16
N ILE A 141 -64.92 -38.39 -9.48
CA ILE A 141 -65.92 -39.00 -10.37
C ILE A 141 -65.95 -40.53 -10.17
N LEU A 142 -64.79 -41.19 -10.10
CA LEU A 142 -64.71 -42.63 -9.87
C LEU A 142 -65.19 -43.03 -8.46
N MET A 143 -64.94 -42.20 -7.44
CA MET A 143 -65.47 -42.39 -6.08
C MET A 143 -66.98 -42.20 -6.04
N ALA A 144 -67.51 -41.18 -6.72
CA ALA A 144 -68.96 -40.99 -6.87
C ALA A 144 -69.63 -42.15 -7.65
N GLU A 145 -68.90 -42.79 -8.55
CA GLU A 145 -69.36 -44.00 -9.25
C GLU A 145 -69.24 -45.27 -8.39
N ARG A 146 -68.27 -45.31 -7.47
CA ARG A 146 -68.12 -46.40 -6.47
C ARG A 146 -69.20 -46.39 -5.39
N ASP A 147 -69.76 -45.25 -5.03
CA ASP A 147 -70.84 -45.14 -4.04
C ASP A 147 -72.17 -45.78 -4.48
N LYS A 148 -72.25 -46.33 -5.70
CA LYS A 148 -73.38 -47.18 -6.13
C LYS A 148 -73.19 -48.67 -5.83
N ILE A 149 -72.02 -49.12 -5.39
CA ILE A 149 -71.76 -50.54 -5.11
C ILE A 149 -70.99 -50.68 -3.79
N THR A 150 -71.66 -51.33 -2.83
CA THR A 150 -71.13 -51.88 -1.57
C THR A 150 -71.20 -50.98 -0.35
N THR A 151 -72.37 -51.04 0.29
CA THR A 151 -72.52 -51.03 1.75
C THR A 151 -71.68 -52.14 2.41
N VAL A 152 -71.39 -52.00 3.71
CA VAL A 152 -70.64 -52.94 4.60
C VAL A 152 -69.13 -52.63 4.59
N THR A 153 -68.43 -52.16 5.64
CA THR A 153 -68.54 -52.41 7.09
C THR A 153 -67.73 -51.34 7.87
N THR A 154 -68.35 -50.79 8.90
CA THR A 154 -67.85 -50.46 10.27
C THR A 154 -66.37 -50.14 10.55
N ASN A 155 -66.17 -48.93 11.07
CA ASN A 155 -65.42 -48.52 12.28
C ASN A 155 -64.00 -49.08 12.54
N SER A 156 -63.01 -48.18 12.51
CA SER A 156 -62.05 -48.00 13.61
C SER A 156 -61.31 -46.67 13.42
N GLU A 157 -61.74 -45.68 14.19
CA GLU A 157 -60.94 -44.53 14.59
C GLU A 157 -59.81 -44.99 15.53
N GLU A 158 -58.83 -44.11 15.76
CA GLU A 158 -57.67 -44.20 16.67
C GLU A 158 -56.32 -44.63 16.04
N HIS A 159 -55.60 -43.63 15.52
CA HIS A 159 -54.15 -43.50 15.73
C HIS A 159 -53.73 -42.03 15.52
N PHE A 160 -54.03 -41.17 16.49
CA PHE A 160 -53.66 -39.74 16.50
C PHE A 160 -52.78 -39.46 17.72
N GLU A 161 -51.57 -40.01 17.75
CA GLU A 161 -50.62 -39.73 18.85
C GLU A 161 -49.17 -40.10 18.47
N SER A 162 -48.70 -39.71 17.28
CA SER A 162 -47.28 -39.92 16.88
C SER A 162 -46.68 -38.83 15.98
N ALA A 163 -47.45 -37.80 15.62
CA ALA A 163 -46.96 -36.70 14.80
C ALA A 163 -46.46 -35.50 15.62
N GLU A 164 -46.94 -35.31 16.85
CA GLU A 164 -46.68 -34.10 17.64
C GLU A 164 -45.32 -34.16 18.38
N GLU A 165 -44.87 -35.35 18.77
CA GLU A 165 -43.56 -35.55 19.42
C GLU A 165 -42.40 -35.42 18.43
N LYS A 166 -42.63 -35.76 17.14
CA LYS A 166 -41.65 -35.57 16.07
C LYS A 166 -41.55 -34.13 15.57
N LEU A 167 -42.58 -33.31 15.78
CA LEU A 167 -42.58 -31.89 15.38
C LEU A 167 -41.80 -31.02 16.38
N LYS A 168 -41.91 -31.31 17.69
CA LYS A 168 -41.18 -30.57 18.74
C LYS A 168 -39.67 -30.79 18.73
N ALA A 169 -39.21 -31.99 18.34
CA ALA A 169 -37.77 -32.28 18.23
C ALA A 169 -37.08 -31.61 17.04
N LEU A 170 -37.84 -31.17 16.03
CA LEU A 170 -37.34 -30.41 14.88
C LEU A 170 -37.37 -28.89 15.13
N GLU A 171 -38.35 -28.40 15.89
CA GLU A 171 -38.46 -26.99 16.32
C GLU A 171 -37.35 -26.57 17.32
N GLU A 172 -36.93 -27.51 18.19
CA GLU A 172 -35.86 -27.24 19.18
C GLU A 172 -34.45 -27.28 18.54
N ALA A 173 -34.31 -27.87 17.35
CA ALA A 173 -33.08 -27.81 16.55
C ALA A 173 -32.98 -26.55 15.68
N GLU A 174 -34.10 -25.87 15.38
CA GLU A 174 -34.14 -24.62 14.61
C GLU A 174 -34.03 -23.35 15.47
N SER A 175 -34.25 -23.44 16.79
CA SER A 175 -34.24 -22.27 17.68
C SER A 175 -32.85 -21.84 18.20
N MET A 176 -31.76 -22.53 17.83
CA MET A 176 -30.38 -22.08 18.06
C MET A 176 -29.67 -21.46 16.85
N ASP A 177 -30.38 -21.24 15.73
CA ASP A 177 -29.80 -20.61 14.52
C ASP A 177 -30.36 -19.21 14.21
N PHE A 178 -31.21 -18.65 15.08
CA PHE A 178 -31.94 -17.39 14.82
C PHE A 178 -31.32 -16.13 15.48
N VAL A 179 -30.01 -16.08 15.72
CA VAL A 179 -29.32 -14.83 16.13
C VAL A 179 -28.10 -14.56 15.27
N HIS A 180 -28.27 -14.36 13.95
CA HIS A 180 -27.41 -13.41 13.21
C HIS A 180 -27.96 -12.95 11.86
N MET A 181 -29.16 -12.34 11.84
CA MET A 181 -29.63 -11.63 10.65
C MET A 181 -30.00 -10.17 10.97
N GLU A 182 -29.04 -9.37 11.44
CA GLU A 182 -29.12 -7.91 11.31
C GLU A 182 -27.78 -7.16 11.48
N LYS A 183 -26.77 -7.49 10.66
CA LYS A 183 -25.76 -6.52 10.16
C LYS A 183 -24.67 -7.25 9.39
N SER A 184 -24.71 -7.20 8.06
CA SER A 184 -23.51 -7.34 7.22
C SER A 184 -23.79 -6.93 5.78
N ALA A 185 -23.95 -5.62 5.56
CA ALA A 185 -23.65 -4.99 4.28
C ALA A 185 -22.22 -4.43 4.33
N LYS A 186 -21.23 -5.31 4.51
CA LYS A 186 -19.80 -5.14 4.23
C LYS A 186 -19.09 -6.39 4.72
N LYS A 187 -18.17 -6.94 3.90
CA LYS A 187 -17.13 -7.95 4.23
C LYS A 187 -17.37 -9.35 3.63
N SER A 188 -17.35 -9.45 2.30
CA SER A 188 -16.95 -10.66 1.59
C SER A 188 -15.43 -10.60 1.38
N GLU A 189 -14.64 -11.13 2.32
CA GLU A 189 -13.48 -12.02 2.03
C GLU A 189 -12.92 -12.65 3.33
N ARG A 190 -13.55 -12.42 4.50
CA ARG A 190 -12.97 -12.84 5.80
C ARG A 190 -13.54 -14.14 6.38
N THR A 191 -14.47 -14.81 5.70
CA THR A 191 -15.20 -15.93 6.29
C THR A 191 -14.51 -17.28 6.02
N ASP A 192 -13.83 -17.45 4.89
CA ASP A 192 -13.17 -18.72 4.54
C ASP A 192 -11.86 -18.94 5.31
N THR A 193 -11.16 -17.87 5.68
CA THR A 193 -9.91 -17.94 6.45
C THR A 193 -10.14 -18.39 7.89
N ASN A 194 -11.30 -18.09 8.49
CA ASN A 194 -11.59 -18.46 9.87
C ASN A 194 -11.90 -19.97 10.04
N LEU A 195 -12.54 -20.60 9.04
CA LEU A 195 -12.79 -22.05 9.06
C LEU A 195 -11.51 -22.87 8.82
N LEU A 196 -10.66 -22.47 7.88
CA LEU A 196 -9.40 -23.17 7.57
C LEU A 196 -8.40 -23.05 8.73
N VAL A 197 -8.31 -21.87 9.34
CA VAL A 197 -7.48 -21.65 10.54
C VAL A 197 -7.95 -22.50 11.72
N LYS A 198 -9.27 -22.65 11.94
CA LYS A 198 -9.77 -23.59 12.97
C LYS A 198 -9.41 -25.04 12.67
N LYS A 199 -9.48 -25.45 11.40
CA LYS A 199 -9.21 -26.84 10.98
C LYS A 199 -7.74 -27.25 11.15
N HIS A 200 -6.80 -26.34 10.88
CA HIS A 200 -5.36 -26.62 10.97
C HIS A 200 -4.71 -26.09 12.26
N LYS A 201 -5.48 -25.48 13.18
CA LYS A 201 -4.99 -24.93 14.45
C LYS A 201 -4.17 -25.95 15.25
N ASP A 202 -4.74 -27.12 15.50
CA ASP A 202 -4.11 -28.14 16.33
C ASP A 202 -2.84 -28.72 15.66
N GLU A 203 -2.83 -28.75 14.33
CA GLU A 203 -1.72 -29.24 13.51
C GLU A 203 -0.54 -28.25 13.51
N ILE A 204 -0.82 -26.95 13.39
CA ILE A 204 0.19 -25.87 13.51
C ILE A 204 0.89 -25.93 14.88
N ILE A 205 0.11 -26.05 15.96
CA ILE A 205 0.66 -26.09 17.33
C ILE A 205 1.52 -27.35 17.53
N ASN A 206 1.09 -28.50 17.02
CA ASN A 206 1.85 -29.75 17.14
C ASN A 206 3.18 -29.71 16.37
N LEU A 207 3.18 -29.17 15.15
CA LEU A 207 4.41 -29.00 14.37
C LEU A 207 5.36 -28.00 15.02
N TYR A 208 4.85 -26.91 15.61
CA TYR A 208 5.67 -25.96 16.35
C TYR A 208 6.29 -26.58 17.61
N LYS A 209 5.53 -27.40 18.37
CA LYS A 209 6.06 -28.16 19.51
C LYS A 209 7.16 -29.15 19.11
N LYS A 210 7.10 -29.68 17.89
CA LYS A 210 8.14 -30.53 17.29
C LYS A 210 9.36 -29.75 16.76
N GLN A 211 9.46 -28.44 17.05
CA GLN A 211 10.57 -27.55 16.64
C GLN A 211 10.67 -27.32 15.13
N TYR A 212 9.57 -27.47 14.38
CA TYR A 212 9.55 -27.06 12.97
C TYR A 212 9.51 -25.53 12.85
N SER A 213 10.20 -25.00 11.84
CA SER A 213 10.21 -23.56 11.60
C SER A 213 8.85 -23.09 11.04
N ILE A 214 8.47 -21.83 11.30
CA ILE A 214 7.22 -21.22 10.79
C ILE A 214 7.12 -21.33 9.26
N ARG A 215 8.27 -21.29 8.57
CA ARG A 215 8.37 -21.47 7.12
C ARG A 215 8.05 -22.90 6.69
N ASP A 216 8.53 -23.90 7.43
CA ASP A 216 8.30 -25.30 7.12
C ASP A 216 6.85 -25.70 7.40
N ILE A 217 6.28 -25.19 8.49
CA ILE A 217 4.85 -25.37 8.83
C ILE A 217 3.96 -24.77 7.75
N SER A 218 4.27 -23.55 7.30
CA SER A 218 3.58 -22.86 6.20
C SER A 218 3.62 -23.67 4.90
N LYS A 219 4.78 -24.23 4.54
CA LYS A 219 4.92 -25.08 3.35
C LYS A 219 4.18 -26.42 3.47
N GLN A 220 4.21 -27.04 4.64
CA GLN A 220 3.62 -28.37 4.85
C GLN A 220 2.10 -28.32 4.91
N LEU A 221 1.52 -27.24 5.42
CA LEU A 221 0.07 -27.04 5.52
C LEU A 221 -0.52 -26.21 4.39
N GLY A 222 0.30 -25.67 3.49
CA GLY A 222 -0.14 -24.77 2.41
C GLY A 222 -0.71 -23.45 2.92
N LEU A 223 -0.38 -23.05 4.15
CA LEU A 223 -0.87 -21.85 4.81
C LEU A 223 0.11 -20.69 4.66
N GLY A 224 -0.37 -19.45 4.69
CA GLY A 224 0.49 -18.27 4.66
C GLY A 224 1.38 -18.19 5.92
N GLN A 225 2.63 -17.76 5.79
CA GLN A 225 3.53 -17.58 6.94
C GLN A 225 2.97 -16.62 8.00
N GLY A 226 2.18 -15.63 7.57
CA GLY A 226 1.47 -14.72 8.47
C GLY A 226 0.32 -15.39 9.23
N GLU A 227 -0.38 -16.36 8.61
CA GLU A 227 -1.47 -17.10 9.25
C GLU A 227 -0.96 -18.06 10.30
N VAL A 228 0.12 -18.78 9.99
CA VAL A 228 0.79 -19.67 10.94
C VAL A 228 1.29 -18.87 12.15
N LYS A 229 1.90 -17.70 11.91
CA LYS A 229 2.35 -16.82 12.99
C LYS A 229 1.20 -16.31 13.84
N LEU A 230 0.10 -15.88 13.23
CA LEU A 230 -1.09 -15.43 13.95
C LEU A 230 -1.69 -16.52 14.85
N VAL A 231 -1.74 -17.77 14.38
CA VAL A 231 -2.23 -18.90 15.18
C VAL A 231 -1.30 -19.19 16.37
N LEU A 232 0.02 -19.13 16.16
CA LEU A 232 0.98 -19.31 17.25
C LEU A 232 0.88 -18.17 18.27
N ASP A 233 0.78 -16.93 17.84
CA ASP A 233 0.63 -15.77 18.73
C ASP A 233 -0.68 -15.82 19.54
N LEU A 234 -1.75 -16.41 18.99
CA LEU A 234 -3.05 -16.55 19.66
C LEU A 234 -3.16 -17.77 20.58
N TYR A 235 -2.50 -18.89 20.25
CA TYR A 235 -2.75 -20.18 20.90
C TYR A 235 -1.50 -20.85 21.51
N ALA A 236 -0.29 -20.35 21.28
CA ALA A 236 0.97 -20.95 21.77
C ALA A 236 1.55 -20.26 23.02
N ASN A 237 0.69 -19.72 23.90
CA ASN A 237 1.08 -19.31 25.26
C ASN A 237 1.25 -20.52 26.19
#